data_AF-A0A428QVF8-F1
#
_entry.id   AF-A0A428QVF8-F1
#
_cell.length_a   1.000
_cell.length_b   1.000
_cell.length_c   1.000
_cell.angle_alpha   90.00
_cell.angle_beta   90.00
_cell.angle_gamma   90.00
#
_symmetry.space_group_name_H-M   'P 1'
#
loop_
_entity.id
_entity.type
_entity.pdbx_description
1 polymer ?
#
loop_
_entity_poly.entity_id
_entity_poly.type
_entity_poly.pdbx_seq_one_letter_code
_entity_poly.pdbx_strand_id
1 'polypeptide(L)'
;MGKKRAIITYGVDVDAISGWIGSYGGQDSAGDIARGWFGGTVGVERMLKLFAKYDIKTTWFVPGHSLETFPEHMKMVLDAGHEFGLHGYTHENPNAMSVEQQRDVL
;
A
#
# COMPACT_ATOMS: atom_id res chain seq x y z
N MET A 1 14.52 22.29 -31.95
CA MET A 1 14.51 21.78 -30.56
C MET A 1 13.61 20.55 -30.51
N GLY A 2 14.10 19.42 -30.00
CA GLY A 2 13.28 18.21 -29.85
C GLY A 2 12.14 18.40 -28.85
N LYS A 3 11.08 17.59 -28.95
CA LYS A 3 9.97 17.61 -27.97
C LYS A 3 10.53 17.28 -26.58
N LYS A 4 10.26 18.13 -25.60
CA LYS A 4 10.54 17.84 -24.19
C LYS A 4 9.58 16.75 -23.73
N ARG A 5 10.10 15.75 -23.01
CA ARG A 5 9.33 14.63 -22.45
C ARG A 5 9.57 14.59 -20.95
N ALA A 6 8.47 14.51 -20.18
CA ALA A 6 8.47 14.19 -18.77
C ALA A 6 7.60 12.95 -18.55
N ILE A 7 8.03 12.05 -17.67
CA ILE A 7 7.27 10.86 -17.26
C ILE A 7 6.87 11.10 -15.80
N ILE A 8 5.59 10.92 -15.51
CA ILE A 8 5.01 11.14 -14.18
C ILE A 8 4.37 9.83 -13.76
N THR A 9 4.60 9.43 -12.52
CA THR A 9 4.06 8.21 -11.92
C THR A 9 3.46 8.51 -10.56
N TYR A 10 2.55 7.64 -10.12
CA TYR A 10 2.05 7.61 -8.75
C TYR A 10 2.33 6.22 -8.17
N GLY A 11 3.03 6.21 -7.04
CA GLY A 11 3.15 5.06 -6.15
C GLY A 11 2.17 5.24 -4.99
N VAL A 12 1.39 4.21 -4.69
CA VAL A 12 0.44 4.21 -3.58
C VAL A 12 0.83 3.13 -2.58
N ASP A 13 1.23 3.54 -1.39
CA ASP A 13 1.62 2.61 -0.33
C ASP A 13 0.38 2.27 0.52
N VAL A 14 0.01 0.99 0.58
CA VAL A 14 -1.17 0.50 1.31
C VAL A 14 -0.81 0.13 2.74
N ASP A 15 -0.25 1.07 3.48
CA ASP A 15 0.20 0.86 4.85
C ASP A 15 -0.94 0.37 5.74
N ALA A 16 -2.12 0.97 5.60
CA ALA A 16 -3.34 0.61 6.31
C ALA A 16 -3.06 0.28 7.79
N ILE A 17 -3.40 -0.94 8.23
CA ILE A 17 -3.12 -1.40 9.60
C ILE A 17 -1.64 -1.73 9.80
N SER A 18 -0.97 -2.31 8.80
CA SER A 18 0.44 -2.69 8.92
C SER A 18 1.34 -1.52 9.30
N GLY A 19 1.14 -0.32 8.73
CA GLY A 19 1.92 0.87 9.10
C GLY A 19 1.82 1.19 10.59
N TRP A 20 0.63 1.08 11.19
CA TRP A 20 0.44 1.30 12.63
C TRP A 20 1.13 0.26 13.50
N ILE A 21 1.24 -0.97 13.02
CA ILE A 21 1.93 -2.07 13.70
C ILE A 21 3.45 -1.90 13.61
N GLY A 22 3.98 -1.77 12.39
CA GLY A 22 5.42 -1.86 12.13
C GLY A 22 6.18 -0.54 12.22
N SER A 23 5.52 0.61 12.16
CA SER A 23 6.20 1.91 12.00
C SER A 23 5.63 3.08 12.81
N TYR A 24 4.32 3.18 12.97
CA TYR A 24 3.68 4.41 13.48
C TYR A 24 3.29 4.36 14.97
N GLY A 25 3.62 3.27 15.67
CA GLY A 25 3.43 3.14 17.12
C GLY A 25 1.97 2.98 17.56
N GLY A 26 1.10 2.50 16.68
CA GLY A 26 -0.33 2.33 16.91
C GLY A 26 -0.75 0.92 17.29
N GLN A 27 0.19 0.00 17.53
CA GLN A 27 -0.07 -1.42 17.74
C GLN A 27 -1.01 -1.71 18.92
N ASP A 28 -0.99 -0.87 19.96
CA ASP A 28 -1.84 -1.00 21.15
C ASP A 28 -3.01 0.02 21.18
N SER A 29 -3.28 0.69 20.05
CA SER A 29 -4.27 1.77 19.94
C SER A 29 -5.41 1.38 19.02
N ALA A 30 -6.57 1.05 19.60
CA ALA A 30 -7.77 0.69 18.83
C ALA A 30 -8.19 1.79 17.83
N GLY A 31 -7.98 3.07 18.20
CA GLY A 31 -8.26 4.19 17.31
C GLY A 31 -7.35 4.20 16.08
N ASP A 32 -6.09 3.81 16.22
CA ASP A 32 -5.12 3.80 15.13
C ASP A 32 -5.32 2.62 14.21
N ILE A 33 -5.63 1.46 14.78
CA ILE A 33 -6.07 0.30 14.00
C ILE A 33 -7.34 0.64 13.19
N ALA A 34 -8.29 1.38 13.77
CA ALA A 34 -9.48 1.85 13.03
C ALA A 34 -9.12 2.83 11.89
N ARG A 35 -8.12 3.71 12.08
CA ARG A 35 -7.58 4.55 11.00
C ARG A 35 -6.96 3.71 9.88
N GLY A 36 -6.24 2.65 10.23
CA GLY A 36 -5.70 1.68 9.28
C GLY A 36 -6.80 0.96 8.49
N TRP A 37 -7.88 0.56 9.15
CA TRP A 37 -9.05 -0.07 8.51
C TRP A 37 -9.69 0.87 7.47
N PHE A 38 -9.83 2.16 7.79
CA PHE A 38 -10.28 3.16 6.83
C PHE A 38 -9.37 3.22 5.61
N GLY A 39 -8.04 3.19 5.80
CA GLY A 39 -7.06 3.21 4.72
C GLY A 39 -7.23 2.04 3.75
N GLY A 40 -7.28 0.82 4.27
CA GLY A 40 -7.41 -0.41 3.47
C GLY A 40 -8.78 -0.64 2.83
N THR A 41 -9.81 0.08 3.27
CA THR A 41 -11.17 -0.02 2.74
C THR A 41 -11.57 1.23 1.94
N VAL A 42 -12.11 2.23 2.64
CA VAL A 42 -12.62 3.48 2.07
C VAL A 42 -11.54 4.27 1.34
N GLY A 43 -10.30 4.25 1.83
CA GLY A 43 -9.15 4.89 1.19
C GLY A 43 -8.87 4.31 -0.19
N VAL A 44 -8.75 2.98 -0.28
CA VAL A 44 -8.54 2.25 -1.54
C VAL A 44 -9.63 2.58 -2.57
N GLU A 45 -10.90 2.48 -2.17
CA GLU A 45 -12.02 2.77 -3.07
C GLU A 45 -12.00 4.20 -3.64
N ARG A 46 -11.65 5.18 -2.79
CA ARG A 46 -11.60 6.59 -3.19
C ARG A 46 -10.44 6.84 -4.15
N MET A 47 -9.29 6.24 -3.90
CA MET A 47 -8.12 6.34 -4.79
C MET A 47 -8.41 5.70 -6.16
N LEU A 48 -9.03 4.53 -6.20
CA LEU A 48 -9.45 3.90 -7.46
C LEU A 48 -10.44 4.78 -8.23
N LYS A 49 -11.45 5.36 -7.55
CA LYS A 49 -12.38 6.33 -8.16
C LYS A 49 -11.66 7.55 -8.72
N LEU A 50 -10.65 8.07 -8.01
CA LEU A 50 -9.84 9.20 -8.46
C LEU A 50 -9.04 8.85 -9.73
N PHE A 51 -8.33 7.73 -9.74
CA PHE A 51 -7.51 7.34 -10.88
C PHE A 51 -8.34 6.98 -12.11
N ALA A 52 -9.47 6.30 -11.92
CA ALA A 52 -10.42 6.00 -12.98
C ALA A 52 -10.98 7.27 -13.63
N LYS A 53 -11.28 8.32 -12.84
CA LYS A 53 -11.79 9.60 -13.36
C LYS A 53 -10.85 10.27 -14.36
N TYR A 54 -9.55 10.07 -14.21
CA TYR A 54 -8.52 10.71 -15.03
C TYR A 54 -7.78 9.75 -15.96
N ASP A 55 -8.23 8.49 -16.05
CA ASP A 55 -7.58 7.42 -16.83
C ASP A 55 -6.08 7.25 -16.48
N ILE A 56 -5.76 7.27 -15.19
CA ILE A 56 -4.39 7.15 -14.69
C ILE A 56 -4.12 5.72 -14.25
N LYS A 57 -3.05 5.10 -14.78
CA LYS A 57 -2.48 3.86 -14.23
C LYS A 57 -1.41 4.18 -13.20
N THR A 58 -1.35 3.35 -12.16
CA THR A 58 -0.49 3.55 -10.99
C THR A 58 0.08 2.22 -10.52
N THR A 59 1.08 2.29 -9.64
CA THR A 59 1.65 1.15 -8.94
C THR A 59 1.25 1.23 -7.48
N TRP A 60 0.83 0.10 -6.91
CA TRP A 60 0.41 -0.01 -5.53
C TRP A 60 1.39 -0.92 -4.78
N PHE A 61 2.06 -0.36 -3.78
CA PHE A 61 3.00 -1.09 -2.93
C PHE A 61 2.24 -1.62 -1.72
N VAL A 62 2.02 -2.93 -1.68
CA VAL A 62 1.08 -3.56 -0.74
C VAL A 62 1.85 -4.43 0.25
N PRO A 63 1.81 -4.13 1.56
CA PRO A 63 2.31 -5.03 2.58
C PRO A 63 1.52 -6.34 2.57
N GLY A 64 2.17 -7.49 2.81
CA GLY A 64 1.51 -8.79 2.88
C GLY A 64 0.33 -8.82 3.85
N HIS A 65 0.46 -8.19 5.01
CA HIS A 65 -0.65 -8.02 5.96
C HIS A 65 -1.84 -7.28 5.33
N SER A 66 -1.61 -6.17 4.62
CA SER A 66 -2.69 -5.44 3.95
C SER A 66 -3.35 -6.25 2.84
N LEU A 67 -2.57 -7.06 2.11
CA LEU A 67 -3.08 -7.97 1.10
C LEU A 67 -4.04 -9.01 1.69
N GLU A 68 -3.64 -9.65 2.78
CA GLU A 68 -4.45 -10.68 3.45
C GLU A 68 -5.62 -10.10 4.26
N THR A 69 -5.48 -8.89 4.79
CA THR A 69 -6.54 -8.24 5.58
C THR A 69 -7.65 -7.67 4.70
N PHE A 70 -7.31 -7.14 3.51
CA PHE A 70 -8.26 -6.49 2.61
C PHE A 70 -8.27 -7.13 1.21
N PRO A 71 -8.45 -8.46 1.09
CA PRO A 71 -8.28 -9.18 -0.18
C PRO A 71 -9.23 -8.70 -1.27
N GLU A 72 -10.49 -8.39 -0.91
CA GLU A 72 -11.48 -7.86 -1.86
C GLU A 72 -11.08 -6.47 -2.40
N HIS A 73 -10.54 -5.61 -1.54
CA HIS A 73 -10.11 -4.26 -1.96
C HIS A 73 -8.84 -4.35 -2.81
N MET A 74 -7.90 -5.24 -2.48
CA MET A 74 -6.72 -5.46 -3.31
C MET A 74 -7.08 -6.09 -4.66
N LYS A 75 -8.07 -6.99 -4.67
CA LYS A 75 -8.64 -7.52 -5.91
C LYS A 75 -9.23 -6.42 -6.78
N MET A 76 -9.94 -5.43 -6.20
CA MET A 76 -10.43 -4.27 -6.97
C MET A 76 -9.29 -3.49 -7.64
N VAL A 77 -8.15 -3.35 -6.95
CA VAL A 77 -6.98 -2.66 -7.51
C VAL A 77 -6.39 -3.45 -8.70
N LEU A 78 -6.26 -4.78 -8.57
CA LEU A 78 -5.80 -5.65 -9.66
C LEU A 78 -6.78 -5.66 -10.85
N ASP A 79 -8.08 -5.80 -10.57
CA ASP A 79 -9.13 -5.84 -11.60
C ASP A 79 -9.22 -4.49 -12.36
N ALA A 80 -8.86 -3.38 -11.71
CA ALA A 80 -8.72 -2.07 -12.35
C ALA A 80 -7.43 -1.91 -13.19
N GLY A 81 -6.56 -2.93 -13.23
CA GLY A 81 -5.37 -2.99 -14.07
C GLY A 81 -4.22 -2.12 -13.58
N HIS A 82 -4.11 -1.90 -12.27
CA HIS A 82 -2.94 -1.27 -11.66
C HIS A 82 -1.85 -2.30 -11.37
N GLU A 83 -0.60 -1.85 -11.28
CA GLU A 83 0.56 -2.70 -10.95
C GLU A 83 0.66 -2.91 -9.43
N PHE A 84 1.13 -4.08 -9.00
CA PHE A 84 1.48 -4.37 -7.60
C PHE A 84 2.99 -4.39 -7.40
N GLY A 85 3.44 -3.79 -6.31
CA GLY A 85 4.80 -3.88 -5.78
C GLY A 85 4.81 -4.40 -4.36
N LEU A 86 5.94 -4.99 -3.94
CA LEU A 86 6.16 -5.47 -2.58
C LEU A 86 6.41 -4.31 -1.61
N HIS A 87 5.85 -4.41 -0.40
CA HIS A 87 6.03 -3.40 0.65
C HIS A 87 6.18 -4.00 2.06
N GLY A 88 6.93 -5.11 2.16
CA GLY A 88 7.09 -5.86 3.41
C GLY A 88 5.84 -6.68 3.79
N TYR A 89 5.74 -7.09 5.06
CA TYR A 89 4.58 -7.84 5.55
C TYR A 89 3.74 -6.98 6.48
N THR A 90 4.26 -6.61 7.66
CA THR A 90 3.63 -5.69 8.61
C THR A 90 4.28 -4.30 8.62
N HIS A 91 4.86 -3.88 7.50
CA HIS A 91 5.52 -2.57 7.36
C HIS A 91 6.66 -2.40 8.38
N GLU A 92 7.45 -3.46 8.54
CA GLU A 92 8.63 -3.53 9.39
C GLU A 92 9.72 -2.59 8.84
N ASN A 93 10.41 -1.86 9.72
CA ASN A 93 11.58 -1.09 9.31
C ASN A 93 12.77 -2.05 9.06
N PRO A 94 13.29 -2.18 7.83
CA PRO A 94 14.36 -3.13 7.53
C PRO A 94 15.63 -2.89 8.36
N ASN A 95 15.92 -1.65 8.77
CA ASN A 95 17.08 -1.33 9.61
C ASN A 95 16.97 -1.90 11.03
N ALA A 96 15.77 -2.26 11.47
CA ALA A 96 15.52 -2.91 12.76
C ALA A 96 15.47 -4.44 12.66
N MET A 97 15.72 -5.00 11.46
CA MET A 97 15.65 -6.43 11.19
C MET A 97 17.03 -7.01 10.91
N SER A 98 17.23 -8.26 11.31
CA SER A 98 18.35 -9.08 10.83
C SER A 98 18.19 -9.40 9.34
N VAL A 99 19.29 -9.80 8.69
CA VAL A 99 19.27 -10.22 7.28
C VAL A 99 18.35 -11.43 7.05
N GLU A 100 18.27 -12.35 8.01
CA GLU A 100 17.36 -13.50 7.94
C GLU A 100 15.90 -13.05 7.95
N GLN A 101 15.52 -12.20 8.91
CA GLN A 101 14.17 -11.65 8.98
C GLN A 101 13.79 -10.86 7.71
N GLN A 102 14.73 -10.07 7.15
CA GLN A 102 14.47 -9.36 5.90
C GLN A 102 14.21 -10.33 4.74
N ARG A 103 14.94 -11.46 4.68
CA ARG A 103 14.74 -12.48 3.63
C ARG A 103 13.41 -13.20 3.77
N ASP A 104 12.95 -13.46 4.99
CA ASP A 104 11.69 -14.16 5.23
C ASP A 104 10.46 -13.30 4.87
N VAL A 105 10.61 -11.97 4.90
CA VAL A 105 9.55 -11.01 4.56
C VAL A 105 9.50 -10.66 3.06
N LEU A 106 10.60 -10.93 2.32
CA LEU A 106 10.71 -10.68 0.87
C LEU A 106 10.21 -11.87 0.03
#